data_AF-A0A2S6TCP6-F1
#
_entry.id   AF-A0A2S6TCP6-F1
#
_cell.length_a   1.000
_cell.length_b   1.000
_cell.length_c   1.000
_cell.angle_alpha   90.00
_cell.angle_beta   90.00
_cell.angle_gamma   90.00
#
_symmetry.space_group_name_H-M   'P 1'
#
loop_
_entity.id
_entity.type
_entity.pdbx_description
1 polymer ?
#
loop_
_entity_poly.entity_id
_entity_poly.type
_entity_poly.pdbx_seq_one_letter_code
_entity_poly.pdbx_strand_id
1 'polypeptide(L)'
;HLFGVILFLGPSIWVWRTPVGSEWFFLASLGVLSTAALFCFLKAFAVGEASAVGPAENMRLVYAAIFGYLLFSEIPSILTLIGALIIVGSTYYISRSER
;
A
#
# COMPACT_ATOMS: atom_id res chain seq x y z
N HIS A 1 -6.76 11.23 -14.37
CA HIS A 1 -5.95 10.19 -15.06
C HIS A 1 -4.95 10.78 -16.08
N LEU A 2 -5.35 11.62 -17.04
CA LEU A 2 -4.44 12.18 -18.07
C LEU A 2 -3.23 12.97 -17.54
N PHE A 3 -3.44 13.80 -16.51
CA PHE A 3 -2.35 14.59 -15.90
C PHE A 3 -1.20 13.72 -15.36
N GLY A 4 -1.53 12.62 -14.69
CA GLY A 4 -0.53 11.69 -14.17
C GLY A 4 0.25 10.99 -15.29
N VAL A 5 -0.42 10.61 -16.38
CA VAL A 5 0.24 9.99 -17.54
C VAL A 5 1.28 10.93 -18.15
N ILE A 6 0.94 12.21 -18.32
CA ILE A 6 1.86 13.22 -18.86
C ILE A 6 3.04 13.46 -17.91
N LEU A 7 2.77 13.56 -16.60
CA LEU A 7 3.80 13.79 -15.59
C LEU A 7 4.82 12.63 -15.50
N PHE A 8 4.35 11.38 -15.57
CA PHE A 8 5.19 10.19 -15.44
C PHE A 8 5.79 9.69 -16.77
N LEU A 9 5.29 10.14 -17.92
CA LEU A 9 5.83 9.78 -19.25
C LEU A 9 7.28 10.24 -19.44
N GLY A 10 7.58 11.49 -19.09
CA GLY A 10 8.92 12.07 -19.25
C GLY A 10 10.02 11.29 -18.52
N PRO A 11 9.89 11.05 -17.20
CA PRO A 11 10.84 10.23 -16.44
C PRO A 11 10.87 8.77 -16.91
N SER A 12 9.73 8.20 -17.29
CA SER A 12 9.65 6.79 -17.69
C SER A 12 10.45 6.50 -18.95
N ILE A 13 10.46 7.40 -19.93
CA ILE A 13 11.25 7.20 -21.17
C ILE A 13 12.75 7.23 -20.87
N TRP A 14 13.18 8.06 -19.91
CA TRP A 14 14.60 8.22 -19.56
C TRP A 14 15.15 7.08 -18.69
N VAL A 15 14.33 6.50 -17.82
CA VAL A 15 14.76 5.49 -16.83
C VAL A 15 14.29 4.07 -17.20
N TRP A 16 13.66 3.90 -18.37
CA TRP A 16 13.13 2.61 -18.81
C TRP A 16 14.20 1.51 -18.81
N ARG A 17 13.98 0.48 -18.01
CA ARG A 17 14.76 -0.75 -17.97
C ARG A 17 13.89 -1.88 -18.52
N THR A 18 14.32 -2.50 -19.62
CA THR A 18 13.61 -3.67 -20.15
C THR A 18 13.80 -4.85 -19.20
N PRO A 19 12.70 -5.44 -18.68
CA PRO A 19 12.80 -6.59 -17.80
C PRO A 19 13.45 -7.78 -18.52
N VAL A 20 14.40 -8.45 -17.87
CA VAL A 20 15.11 -9.62 -18.40
C VAL A 20 14.94 -10.83 -17.47
N GLY A 21 14.62 -11.98 -18.07
CA GLY A 21 14.51 -13.26 -17.37
C GLY A 21 13.45 -13.27 -16.26
N SER A 22 13.88 -13.44 -15.01
CA SER A 22 13.02 -13.59 -13.83
C SER A 22 12.22 -12.34 -13.46
N GLU A 23 12.60 -11.16 -13.97
CA GLU A 23 11.86 -9.92 -13.71
C GLU A 23 10.44 -9.97 -14.29
N TRP A 24 10.22 -10.72 -15.37
CA TRP A 24 8.88 -10.95 -15.93
C TRP A 24 7.97 -11.73 -14.98
N PHE A 25 8.53 -12.71 -14.27
CA PHE A 25 7.77 -13.47 -13.28
C PHE A 25 7.34 -12.57 -12.11
N PHE A 26 8.26 -11.73 -11.61
CA PHE A 26 7.92 -10.77 -10.55
C PHE A 26 6.85 -9.78 -11.02
N LEU A 27 6.96 -9.23 -12.23
CA LEU A 27 5.95 -8.33 -12.80
C LEU A 27 4.58 -9.00 -12.92
N ALA A 28 4.53 -10.23 -13.43
CA ALA A 28 3.29 -10.99 -13.52
C ALA A 28 2.68 -11.24 -12.13
N SER A 29 3.49 -11.65 -11.16
CA SER A 29 3.05 -11.88 -9.78
C SER A 29 2.48 -10.60 -9.14
N LEU A 30 3.16 -9.46 -9.31
CA LEU A 30 2.70 -8.16 -8.81
C LEU A 30 1.34 -7.78 -9.40
N GLY A 31 1.12 -8.02 -10.70
CA GLY A 31 -0.16 -7.79 -11.36
C GLY A 31 -1.28 -8.65 -10.77
N VAL A 32 -1.04 -9.95 -10.58
CA VAL A 32 -2.02 -10.87 -9.99
C VAL A 32 -2.33 -10.51 -8.55
N LEU A 33 -1.30 -10.29 -7.71
CA LEU A 33 -1.48 -9.89 -6.31
C LEU A 33 -2.21 -8.56 -6.18
N SER A 34 -1.87 -7.56 -7.01
CA SER A 34 -2.52 -6.25 -6.99
C SER A 34 -3.99 -6.33 -7.38
N THR A 35 -4.31 -7.14 -8.40
CA THR A 35 -5.70 -7.37 -8.83
C THR A 35 -6.50 -8.10 -7.77
N ALA A 36 -5.92 -9.14 -7.15
CA ALA A 36 -6.55 -9.86 -6.05
C ALA A 36 -6.80 -8.96 -4.83
N ALA A 37 -5.82 -8.12 -4.48
CA ALA A 37 -5.96 -7.14 -3.39
C ALA A 37 -7.07 -6.13 -3.67
N LEU A 38 -7.13 -5.57 -4.87
CA LEU A 38 -8.19 -4.64 -5.27
C LEU A 38 -9.56 -5.33 -5.29
N PHE A 39 -9.63 -6.57 -5.76
CA PHE A 39 -10.88 -7.34 -5.75
C PHE A 39 -11.38 -7.61 -4.32
N CYS A 40 -10.48 -8.02 -3.42
CA CYS A 40 -10.79 -8.19 -2.00
C CYS A 40 -11.26 -6.88 -1.36
N PHE A 41 -10.57 -5.77 -1.67
CA PHE A 41 -10.94 -4.44 -1.21
C PHE A 41 -12.35 -4.07 -1.67
N LEU A 42 -12.63 -4.15 -2.97
CA LEU A 42 -13.96 -3.84 -3.52
C LEU A 42 -15.06 -4.75 -2.93
N LYS A 43 -14.77 -6.03 -2.73
CA LYS A 43 -15.68 -6.97 -2.05
C LYS A 43 -15.94 -6.58 -0.60
N ALA A 44 -14.92 -6.13 0.14
CA ALA A 44 -15.06 -5.68 1.52
C ALA A 44 -15.98 -4.45 1.61
N PHE A 45 -15.85 -3.48 0.69
CA PHE A 45 -16.77 -2.34 0.59
C PHE A 45 -18.19 -2.73 0.18
N ALA A 46 -18.35 -3.80 -0.60
CA ALA A 46 -19.66 -4.25 -1.05
C ALA A 46 -20.44 -5.05 0.01
N VAL A 47 -19.73 -5.68 0.96
CA VAL A 47 -20.32 -6.54 2.00
C VAL A 47 -20.35 -5.85 3.38
N GLY A 48 -19.42 -4.95 3.67
CA GLY A 48 -19.35 -4.21 4.93
C GLY A 48 -19.99 -2.84 4.84
N GLU A 49 -20.73 -2.43 5.88
CA GLU A 49 -21.18 -1.04 6.03
C GLU A 49 -19.96 -0.10 5.97
N ALA A 50 -20.06 0.99 5.21
CA ALA A 50 -18.99 1.97 5.02
C ALA A 50 -18.36 2.46 6.34
N SER A 51 -19.09 2.36 7.46
CA SER A 51 -18.64 2.69 8.81
C SER A 51 -17.52 1.79 9.35
N ALA A 52 -17.46 0.51 8.97
CA ALA A 52 -16.40 -0.42 9.41
C ALA A 52 -15.11 -0.28 8.56
N VAL A 53 -15.19 0.41 7.43
CA VAL A 53 -14.09 0.47 6.46
C VAL A 53 -13.09 1.59 6.78
N GLY A 54 -13.54 2.67 7.43
CA GLY A 54 -12.67 3.75 7.90
C GLY A 54 -11.53 3.26 8.83
N PRO A 55 -11.81 2.46 9.87
CA PRO A 55 -10.78 1.84 10.71
C PRO A 55 -9.91 0.83 9.97
N ALA A 56 -10.48 0.04 9.05
CA ALA A 56 -9.74 -0.96 8.27
C ALA A 56 -8.70 -0.34 7.33
N GLU A 57 -8.99 0.84 6.76
CA GLU A 57 -8.05 1.55 5.89
C GLU A 57 -6.84 2.10 6.65
N ASN A 58 -7.03 2.50 7.92
CA ASN A 58 -5.92 2.84 8.81
C ASN A 58 -5.07 1.62 9.18
N MET A 59 -5.70 0.46 9.38
CA MET A 59 -4.98 -0.80 9.60
C MET A 59 -4.13 -1.20 8.36
N ARG A 60 -4.61 -0.90 7.15
CA ARG A 60 -3.86 -1.14 5.90
C ARG A 60 -2.53 -0.38 5.89
N LEU A 61 -2.48 0.85 6.41
CA LEU A 61 -1.26 1.64 6.55
C LEU A 61 -0.25 0.98 7.51
N VAL A 62 -0.72 0.42 8.63
CA VAL A 62 0.12 -0.31 9.58
C VAL A 62 0.74 -1.54 8.92
N TYR A 63 -0.07 -2.37 8.25
CA TYR A 63 0.43 -3.55 7.54
C TYR A 63 1.39 -3.17 6.42
N ALA A 64 1.09 -2.12 5.64
CA ALA A 64 1.99 -1.63 4.60
C ALA A 64 3.36 -1.22 5.16
N ALA A 65 3.41 -0.57 6.32
CA ALA A 65 4.67 -0.21 6.98
C ALA A 65 5.46 -1.45 7.45
N ILE A 66 4.78 -2.44 8.03
CA ILE A 66 5.41 -3.69 8.51
C ILE A 66 5.96 -4.50 7.32
N PHE A 67 5.15 -4.71 6.28
CA PHE A 67 5.58 -5.44 5.09
C PHE A 67 6.63 -4.68 4.30
N GLY A 68 6.57 -3.34 4.25
CA GLY A 68 7.62 -2.49 3.69
C GLY A 68 8.97 -2.74 4.36
N TYR A 69 9.01 -2.74 5.68
CA TYR A 69 10.21 -3.05 6.45
C TYR A 69 10.72 -4.48 6.20
N LEU A 70 9.83 -5.49 6.27
CA LEU A 70 10.22 -6.90 6.18
C LEU A 70 10.65 -7.34 4.77
N LEU A 71 9.96 -6.88 3.72
CA LEU A 71 10.23 -7.34 2.34
C LEU A 71 11.32 -6.54 1.66
N PHE A 72 11.43 -5.23 1.94
CA PHE A 72 12.37 -4.36 1.25
C PHE A 72 13.63 -4.06 2.07
N SER A 73 13.69 -4.48 3.35
CA SER A 73 14.80 -4.16 4.27
C SER A 73 15.19 -2.68 4.27
N GLU A 74 14.25 -1.79 3.94
CA GLU A 74 14.46 -0.36 4.05
C GLU A 74 14.64 -0.03 5.53
N ILE A 75 15.86 0.34 5.92
CA ILE A 75 16.16 0.77 7.29
C ILE A 75 15.34 2.03 7.54
N PRO A 76 14.31 1.96 8.40
CA PRO A 76 13.38 3.05 8.56
C PRO A 76 14.13 4.22 9.20
N SER A 77 14.09 5.37 8.52
CA SER A 77 14.63 6.61 9.06
C SER A 77 13.88 7.01 10.33
N ILE A 78 14.45 7.92 11.14
CA ILE A 78 13.79 8.47 12.34
C ILE A 78 12.39 9.02 12.01
N LEU A 79 12.22 9.62 10.83
CA LEU A 79 10.91 10.12 10.37
C LEU A 79 9.91 8.99 10.12
N THR A 80 10.36 7.86 9.58
CA THR A 80 9.54 6.66 9.38
C THR A 80 9.08 6.07 10.72
N LEU A 81 9.97 6.09 11.73
CA LEU A 81 9.65 5.62 13.08
C LEU A 81 8.60 6.51 13.77
N ILE A 82 8.73 7.83 13.63
CA ILE A 82 7.75 8.81 14.15
C ILE A 82 6.40 8.62 13.44
N GLY A 83 6.40 8.47 12.12
CA GLY A 83 5.19 8.19 11.35
C GLY A 83 4.51 6.89 11.79
N ALA A 84 5.27 5.83 12.00
CA ALA A 84 4.75 4.55 12.49
C ALA A 84 4.11 4.68 13.88
N LEU A 85 4.73 5.41 14.81
CA LEU A 85 4.18 5.66 16.15
C LEU A 85 2.84 6.42 16.08
N ILE A 86 2.72 7.42 15.20
CA ILE A 86 1.47 8.18 15.02
C ILE A 86 0.35 7.27 14.49
N ILE A 87 0.65 6.41 13.51
CA ILE A 87 -0.34 5.49 12.93
C ILE A 87 -0.77 4.46 13.99
N VAL A 88 0.17 3.87 14.74
CA VAL A 88 -0.14 2.91 15.81
C VAL A 88 -0.95 3.57 16.91
N GLY A 89 -0.59 4.78 17.34
CA GLY A 89 -1.33 5.54 18.35
C GLY A 89 -2.75 5.88 17.90
N SER A 90 -2.93 6.27 16.64
CA SER A 90 -4.24 6.56 16.05
C SER A 90 -5.10 5.30 15.95
N THR A 91 -4.51 4.17 15.55
CA THR A 91 -5.20 2.87 15.47
C THR A 91 -5.65 2.40 16.85
N TYR A 92 -4.79 2.54 17.86
CA TYR A 92 -5.13 2.22 19.25
C TYR A 92 -6.24 3.13 19.81
N TYR A 93 -6.19 4.42 19.50
CA TYR A 93 -7.21 5.39 19.92
C TYR A 93 -8.58 5.08 19.29
N ILE A 94 -8.62 4.80 17.99
CA ILE A 94 -9.85 4.43 17.26
C ILE A 94 -10.44 3.13 17.84
N SER A 95 -9.61 2.10 18.03
CA SER A 95 -10.06 0.83 18.63
C SER A 95 -10.63 0.99 20.05
N ARG A 96 -10.17 2.00 20.79
CA ARG A 96 -10.70 2.31 22.13
C ARG A 96 -11.98 3.16 22.07
N SER A 97 -12.16 3.96 21.02
CA SER A 97 -13.34 4.79 20.81
C SER A 97 -14.58 4.01 20.36
N GLU A 98 -14.41 2.79 19.84
CA GLU A 98 -15.51 1.88 19.46
C GLU A 98 -15.97 0.96 20.60
N ARG A 99 -15.43 1.11 21.82
CA ARG A 99 -15.96 0.49 23.06
C ARG A 99 -16.72 1.51 23.87
#